data_AF-A0A537A0T7-F1
#
_entry.id   AF-A0A537A0T7-F1
#
_cell.length_a   1.000
_cell.length_b   1.000
_cell.length_c   1.000
_cell.angle_alpha   90.00
_cell.angle_beta   90.00
_cell.angle_gamma   90.00
#
_symmetry.space_group_name_H-M   'P 1'
#
loop_
_entity.id
_entity.type
_entity.pdbx_description
1 polymer ?
#
loop_
_entity_poly.entity_id
_entity_poly.type
_entity_poly.pdbx_seq_one_letter_code
_entity_poly.pdbx_strand_id
1 'polypeptide(L)'
;MVGRDKLGDHVHRGIEPDDRESWRCPHLRRCVYELASGQTTSVAMRTSSIVPKTPRRFVRTAVLCAVLWISHALGAELKTIAILDFDLVDDQHELSPATVEYQRLRAIRDQLQDEFGNNQLYRVVDLGPATALMKKYQSEMQLHACNGCELDIARLVHADRVMIGWVQKVSNLILNINIQIEDAATGTVLLNKSVDLRGNTDETWRRGVSFLVKSIVEKNQGNR
;
A
#
# COMPACT_ATOMS: atom_id res chain seq x y z
N MET A 1 43.64 -48.56 9.88
CA MET A 1 44.92 -48.61 9.16
C MET A 1 44.71 -47.94 7.82
N VAL A 2 45.58 -46.96 7.49
CA VAL A 2 45.76 -46.26 6.19
C VAL A 2 44.54 -45.43 5.73
N GLY A 3 44.60 -44.16 5.34
CA GLY A 3 45.64 -43.15 5.12
C GLY A 3 44.93 -42.02 4.35
N ARG A 4 44.73 -40.85 4.98
CA ARG A 4 45.28 -39.54 4.59
C ARG A 4 45.20 -39.22 3.09
N ASP A 5 44.41 -38.18 2.74
CA ASP A 5 44.85 -37.15 1.79
C ASP A 5 44.19 -35.79 2.04
N LYS A 6 45.00 -34.76 1.87
CA LYS A 6 44.76 -33.32 2.06
C LYS A 6 44.47 -32.63 0.71
N LEU A 7 44.23 -31.32 0.80
CA LEU A 7 44.13 -30.28 -0.24
C LEU A 7 42.71 -30.14 -0.83
N GLY A 8 42.12 -28.96 -0.92
CA GLY A 8 42.66 -27.63 -0.68
C GLY A 8 41.59 -26.55 -0.77
N ASP A 9 41.93 -25.40 -0.18
CA ASP A 9 41.23 -24.14 -0.29
C ASP A 9 41.09 -23.69 -1.75
N HIS A 10 39.87 -23.36 -2.17
CA HIS A 10 39.67 -22.43 -3.28
C HIS A 10 38.61 -21.39 -2.91
N VAL A 11 39.14 -20.25 -2.49
CA VAL A 11 38.53 -18.93 -2.52
C VAL A 11 38.15 -18.57 -3.96
N HIS A 12 36.87 -18.29 -4.20
CA HIS A 12 36.42 -17.48 -5.34
C HIS A 12 35.41 -16.46 -4.81
N ARG A 13 35.89 -15.23 -4.51
CA ARG A 13 35.89 -14.04 -5.38
C ARG A 13 34.48 -13.48 -5.58
N GLY A 14 34.27 -12.30 -5.02
CA GLY A 14 33.03 -11.54 -5.05
C GLY A 14 32.63 -11.10 -6.46
N ILE A 15 31.33 -10.87 -6.60
CA ILE A 15 30.71 -10.25 -7.77
C ILE A 15 30.27 -8.86 -7.30
N GLU A 16 31.01 -7.85 -7.72
CA GLU A 16 30.62 -6.43 -7.67
C GLU A 16 29.71 -6.09 -8.87
N PRO A 17 28.96 -4.97 -8.80
CA PRO A 17 27.81 -4.70 -9.65
C PRO A 17 28.19 -4.15 -11.03
N ASP A 18 27.43 -4.54 -12.04
CA ASP A 18 27.55 -4.06 -13.42
C ASP A 18 26.78 -2.74 -13.60
N ASP A 19 27.50 -1.63 -13.43
CA ASP A 19 27.11 -0.30 -13.89
C ASP A 19 27.72 -0.06 -15.28
N ARG A 20 26.88 0.00 -16.34
CA ARG A 20 26.84 1.07 -17.37
C ARG A 20 26.32 0.59 -18.74
N GLU A 21 25.13 1.07 -19.11
CA GLU A 21 24.79 1.39 -20.51
C GLU A 21 23.76 2.54 -20.52
N SER A 22 24.19 3.80 -20.47
CA SER A 22 24.61 4.65 -21.60
C SER A 22 23.49 5.00 -22.60
N TRP A 23 22.51 5.79 -22.16
CA TRP A 23 21.65 6.57 -23.07
C TRP A 23 22.18 8.01 -23.15
N ARG A 24 22.94 8.30 -24.20
CA ARG A 24 23.19 9.68 -24.67
C ARG A 24 22.25 9.94 -25.86
N CYS A 25 21.38 10.93 -25.73
CA CYS A 25 20.84 11.65 -26.88
C CYS A 25 21.24 13.13 -26.77
N PRO A 26 21.86 13.71 -27.80
CA PRO A 26 22.39 15.06 -27.81
C PRO A 26 21.32 16.11 -28.17
N HIS A 27 21.53 17.31 -27.66
CA HIS A 27 21.13 18.63 -28.18
C HIS A 27 19.80 18.75 -28.97
N LEU A 28 18.88 19.59 -28.50
CA LEU A 28 18.69 20.95 -29.05
C LEU A 28 17.51 21.70 -28.38
N ARG A 29 17.86 22.86 -27.81
CA ARG A 29 17.17 24.17 -27.88
C ARG A 29 15.75 24.33 -27.30
N ARG A 30 15.73 25.09 -26.20
CA ARG A 30 14.83 26.22 -25.90
C ARG A 30 13.88 26.59 -27.05
N CYS A 31 12.58 26.44 -26.85
CA CYS A 31 11.59 27.28 -27.48
C CYS A 31 11.21 28.40 -26.50
N VAL A 32 11.91 29.52 -26.63
CA VAL A 32 11.43 30.84 -26.21
C VAL A 32 10.54 31.32 -27.36
N TYR A 33 9.30 31.70 -27.06
CA TYR A 33 8.53 32.54 -27.96
C TYR A 33 8.54 33.96 -27.41
N GLU A 34 9.37 34.79 -28.04
CA GLU A 34 9.35 36.24 -27.97
C GLU A 34 9.64 36.72 -29.39
N LEU A 35 8.77 37.58 -29.93
CA LEU A 35 8.93 38.56 -31.01
C LEU A 35 7.49 39.07 -31.32
N ALA A 36 7.09 40.29 -30.98
CA ALA A 36 7.52 41.61 -31.47
C ALA A 36 6.62 42.15 -32.60
N SER A 37 6.45 43.49 -32.58
CA SER A 37 5.62 44.37 -33.42
C SER A 37 4.16 44.48 -32.95
N GLY A 38 3.61 45.66 -32.66
CA GLY A 38 4.05 47.03 -32.86
C GLY A 38 2.84 47.82 -33.35
N GLN A 39 2.33 48.75 -32.54
CA GLN A 39 1.69 49.98 -33.03
C GLN A 39 1.44 50.95 -31.88
N THR A 40 2.21 52.04 -31.95
CA THR A 40 1.98 53.32 -31.33
C THR A 40 0.83 54.03 -32.05
N THR A 41 -0.23 54.39 -31.33
CA THR A 41 -1.04 55.57 -31.64
C THR A 41 -1.25 56.35 -30.36
N SER A 42 -0.51 57.44 -30.26
CA SER A 42 -0.74 58.52 -29.31
C SER A 42 -2.10 59.14 -29.60
N VAL A 43 -3.03 59.05 -28.65
CA VAL A 43 -4.17 59.95 -28.57
C VAL A 43 -4.05 60.67 -27.24
N ALA A 44 -3.53 61.90 -27.31
CA ALA A 44 -3.60 62.84 -26.22
C ALA A 44 -5.05 63.32 -26.08
N MET A 45 -5.69 63.07 -24.94
CA MET A 45 -6.91 63.79 -24.59
C MET A 45 -6.96 64.13 -23.10
N ARG A 46 -6.73 65.43 -22.87
CA ARG A 46 -7.13 66.30 -21.77
C ARG A 46 -7.39 65.65 -20.40
N THR A 47 -6.48 65.99 -19.50
CA THR A 47 -6.70 66.11 -18.07
C THR A 47 -7.92 67.00 -17.78
N SER A 48 -8.86 66.47 -17.00
CA SER A 48 -9.84 67.26 -16.25
C SER A 48 -9.91 66.66 -14.85
N SER A 49 -9.16 67.29 -13.95
CA SER A 49 -9.19 67.04 -12.52
C SER A 49 -10.52 67.53 -11.96
N ILE A 50 -11.44 66.62 -11.69
CA ILE A 50 -12.61 66.88 -10.85
C ILE A 50 -12.33 66.22 -9.50
N VAL A 51 -12.11 67.06 -8.49
CA VAL A 51 -11.97 66.69 -7.08
C VAL A 51 -13.38 66.65 -6.46
N PRO A 52 -13.95 65.49 -6.13
CA PRO A 52 -15.11 65.46 -5.25
C PRO A 52 -14.65 65.53 -3.79
N LYS A 53 -15.10 66.59 -3.11
CA LYS A 53 -14.97 66.82 -1.68
C LYS A 53 -15.58 65.65 -0.90
N THR A 54 -14.84 65.17 0.09
CA THR A 54 -15.30 64.23 1.12
C THR A 54 -16.33 64.86 2.06
N PRO A 55 -17.47 64.19 2.31
CA PRO A 55 -18.15 64.31 3.58
C PRO A 55 -17.74 63.15 4.50
N ARG A 56 -17.18 63.53 5.65
CA ARG A 56 -16.95 62.66 6.80
C ARG A 56 -18.28 62.08 7.31
N ARG A 57 -18.18 60.84 7.81
CA ARG A 57 -19.12 60.08 8.66
C ARG A 57 -20.19 59.28 7.93
N PHE A 58 -19.86 58.04 7.57
CA PHE A 58 -20.71 56.91 7.92
C PHE A 58 -19.84 55.79 8.49
N VAL A 59 -20.26 55.40 9.68
CA VAL A 59 -19.66 54.45 10.59
C VAL A 59 -20.08 53.03 10.17
N ARG A 60 -19.11 52.11 10.15
CA ARG A 60 -19.22 50.66 10.39
C ARG A 60 -20.41 49.92 9.77
N THR A 61 -20.19 49.22 8.65
CA THR A 61 -20.51 47.79 8.44
C THR A 61 -20.20 47.41 6.99
N ALA A 62 -18.93 47.16 6.68
CA ALA A 62 -18.55 46.38 5.50
C ALA A 62 -18.28 44.95 5.96
N VAL A 63 -19.39 44.24 6.12
CA VAL A 63 -19.59 42.80 5.88
C VAL A 63 -18.32 41.95 5.84
N LEU A 64 -18.14 41.21 6.93
CA LEU A 64 -17.37 39.97 7.03
C LEU A 64 -17.73 39.01 5.87
N CYS A 65 -16.96 38.99 4.79
CA CYS A 65 -17.14 38.00 3.71
C CYS A 65 -15.85 37.45 3.11
N ALA A 66 -14.68 37.73 3.69
CA ALA A 66 -13.43 37.14 3.23
C ALA A 66 -12.76 36.40 4.40
N VAL A 67 -12.22 35.22 4.11
CA VAL A 67 -11.55 34.31 5.05
C VAL A 67 -12.48 33.36 5.83
N LEU A 68 -13.47 32.77 5.17
CA LEU A 68 -13.78 31.35 5.41
C LEU A 68 -12.81 30.52 4.54
N TRP A 69 -11.54 30.50 4.95
CA TRP A 69 -10.63 29.45 4.52
C TRP A 69 -11.21 28.16 5.09
N ILE A 70 -11.84 27.37 4.22
CA ILE A 70 -12.21 26.00 4.54
C ILE A 70 -10.88 25.30 4.77
N SER A 71 -10.47 25.19 6.04
CA SER A 71 -9.47 24.25 6.48
C SER A 71 -10.04 22.86 6.22
N HIS A 72 -9.91 22.38 4.98
CA HIS A 72 -9.82 20.94 4.79
C HIS A 72 -8.54 20.56 5.51
N ALA A 73 -8.69 20.07 6.75
CA ALA A 73 -7.69 19.18 7.30
C ALA A 73 -7.57 18.05 6.27
N LEU A 74 -6.56 18.10 5.41
CA LEU A 74 -6.12 16.94 4.65
C LEU A 74 -5.58 15.96 5.69
N GLY A 75 -6.49 15.24 6.35
CA GLY A 75 -6.16 13.89 6.77
C GLY A 75 -5.75 13.15 5.51
N ALA A 76 -4.61 12.47 5.53
CA ALA A 76 -4.21 11.64 4.42
C ALA A 76 -5.36 10.68 4.12
N GLU A 77 -5.92 10.74 2.90
CA GLU A 77 -6.98 9.83 2.49
C GLU A 77 -6.47 8.39 2.67
N LEU A 78 -7.29 7.52 3.27
CA LEU A 78 -6.93 6.14 3.48
C LEU A 78 -6.85 5.42 2.13
N LYS A 79 -5.68 4.83 1.86
CA LYS A 79 -5.45 3.93 0.75
C LYS A 79 -6.41 2.75 0.81
N THR A 80 -6.88 2.33 -0.35
CA THR A 80 -7.72 1.13 -0.44
C THR A 80 -6.89 -0.13 -0.33
N ILE A 81 -7.46 -1.16 0.29
CA ILE A 81 -6.81 -2.47 0.38
C ILE A 81 -7.76 -3.61 0.05
N ALA A 82 -7.31 -4.50 -0.83
CA ALA A 82 -7.92 -5.80 -1.09
C ALA A 82 -7.32 -6.84 -0.13
N ILE A 83 -8.10 -7.29 0.85
CA ILE A 83 -7.69 -8.35 1.79
C ILE A 83 -8.19 -9.69 1.26
N LEU A 84 -7.27 -10.46 0.66
CA LEU A 84 -7.59 -11.73 0.03
C LEU A 84 -7.89 -12.83 1.05
N ASP A 85 -8.34 -13.98 0.57
CA ASP A 85 -8.48 -15.16 1.41
C ASP A 85 -7.12 -15.63 1.92
N PHE A 86 -7.10 -16.12 3.17
CA PHE A 86 -5.90 -16.73 3.72
C PHE A 86 -5.73 -18.14 3.17
N ASP A 87 -4.49 -18.51 2.86
CA ASP A 87 -4.11 -19.89 2.59
C ASP A 87 -3.76 -20.65 3.87
N LEU A 88 -3.82 -21.98 3.81
CA LEU A 88 -3.26 -22.87 4.82
C LEU A 88 -2.13 -23.69 4.21
N VAL A 89 -0.93 -23.50 4.74
CA VAL A 89 0.25 -24.31 4.45
C VAL A 89 0.31 -25.44 5.47
N ASP A 90 -0.08 -26.64 5.05
CA ASP A 90 -0.18 -27.87 5.87
C ASP A 90 0.82 -28.94 5.40
N ASP A 91 2.09 -28.58 5.28
CA ASP A 91 3.16 -29.50 4.83
C ASP A 91 3.37 -30.70 5.78
N GLN A 92 2.79 -30.64 6.99
CA GLN A 92 2.83 -31.70 8.01
C GLN A 92 1.52 -32.48 8.11
N HIS A 93 0.68 -32.42 7.06
CA HIS A 93 -0.65 -33.04 7.03
C HIS A 93 -0.68 -34.49 7.54
N GLU A 94 0.27 -35.32 7.12
CA GLU A 94 0.35 -36.73 7.52
C GLU A 94 0.57 -36.94 9.03
N LEU A 95 1.27 -36.02 9.69
CA LEU A 95 1.59 -36.09 11.12
C LEU A 95 0.56 -35.34 11.98
N SER A 96 0.00 -34.28 11.41
CA SER A 96 -0.98 -33.42 12.05
C SER A 96 -1.88 -32.89 10.94
N PRO A 97 -2.99 -33.54 10.61
CA PRO A 97 -3.88 -33.07 9.56
C PRO A 97 -4.64 -31.82 10.01
N ALA A 98 -4.92 -30.91 9.09
CA ALA A 98 -5.91 -29.87 9.29
C ALA A 98 -7.33 -30.45 9.27
N THR A 99 -8.16 -30.02 10.22
CA THR A 99 -9.56 -30.44 10.35
C THR A 99 -10.49 -29.23 10.47
N VAL A 100 -10.19 -28.29 11.37
CA VAL A 100 -11.00 -27.10 11.67
C VAL A 100 -10.34 -25.81 11.18
N GLU A 101 -9.06 -25.86 10.84
CA GLU A 101 -8.23 -24.70 10.52
C GLU A 101 -8.70 -24.00 9.26
N TYR A 102 -9.17 -24.74 8.25
CA TYR A 102 -9.76 -24.15 7.05
C TYR A 102 -10.97 -23.25 7.35
N GLN A 103 -11.75 -23.57 8.39
CA GLN A 103 -12.87 -22.72 8.82
C GLN A 103 -12.38 -21.45 9.53
N ARG A 104 -11.24 -21.55 10.25
CA ARG A 104 -10.64 -20.42 10.97
C ARG A 104 -10.06 -19.37 10.03
N LEU A 105 -9.59 -19.75 8.84
CA LEU A 105 -9.04 -18.82 7.85
C LEU A 105 -10.00 -17.66 7.55
N ARG A 106 -11.29 -17.96 7.34
CA ARG A 106 -12.30 -16.93 7.13
C ARG A 106 -12.47 -16.05 8.36
N ALA A 107 -12.56 -16.65 9.55
CA ALA A 107 -12.75 -15.90 10.79
C ALA A 107 -11.60 -14.91 11.06
N ILE A 108 -10.34 -15.31 10.84
CA ILE A 108 -9.19 -14.41 11.02
C ILE A 108 -9.10 -13.33 9.94
N ARG A 109 -9.51 -13.64 8.71
CA ARG A 109 -9.59 -12.66 7.62
C ARG A 109 -10.63 -11.58 7.98
N ASP A 110 -11.83 -11.99 8.33
CA ASP A 110 -12.93 -11.09 8.65
C ASP A 110 -12.57 -10.20 9.86
N GLN A 111 -11.97 -10.79 10.90
CA GLN A 111 -11.43 -10.04 12.04
C GLN A 111 -10.38 -9.01 11.58
N LEU A 112 -9.45 -9.39 10.71
CA LEU A 112 -8.41 -8.47 10.23
C LEU A 112 -9.01 -7.33 9.41
N GLN A 113 -10.02 -7.59 8.57
CA GLN A 113 -10.76 -6.56 7.84
C GLN A 113 -11.40 -5.55 8.81
N ASP A 114 -12.11 -6.04 9.83
CA ASP A 114 -12.72 -5.20 10.85
C ASP A 114 -11.67 -4.36 11.59
N GLU A 115 -10.58 -4.99 12.02
CA GLU A 115 -9.52 -4.30 12.75
C GLU A 115 -8.78 -3.26 11.88
N PHE A 116 -8.57 -3.52 10.58
CA PHE A 116 -7.98 -2.55 9.65
C PHE A 116 -8.88 -1.32 9.46
N GLY A 117 -10.20 -1.54 9.32
CA GLY A 117 -11.18 -0.47 9.21
C GLY A 117 -11.31 0.34 10.50
N ASN A 118 -11.46 -0.34 11.64
CA ASN A 118 -11.65 0.29 12.95
C ASN A 118 -10.44 1.11 13.40
N ASN A 119 -9.22 0.65 13.09
CA ASN A 119 -8.00 1.39 13.40
C ASN A 119 -7.61 2.42 12.31
N GLN A 120 -8.47 2.63 11.30
CA GLN A 120 -8.21 3.55 10.18
C GLN A 120 -6.85 3.30 9.51
N LEU A 121 -6.45 2.03 9.38
CA LEU A 121 -5.19 1.66 8.73
C LEU A 121 -5.31 1.72 7.21
N TYR A 122 -6.46 1.30 6.68
CA TYR A 122 -6.80 1.28 5.27
C TYR A 122 -8.32 1.31 5.09
N ARG A 123 -8.78 1.66 3.89
CA ARG A 123 -10.18 1.44 3.47
C ARG A 123 -10.28 0.09 2.79
N VAL A 124 -10.89 -0.89 3.45
CA VAL A 124 -11.06 -2.24 2.90
C VAL A 124 -12.06 -2.21 1.74
N VAL A 125 -11.71 -2.81 0.60
CA VAL A 125 -12.59 -2.90 -0.58
C VAL A 125 -13.38 -4.20 -0.58
N ASP A 126 -14.57 -4.17 -1.20
CA ASP A 126 -15.36 -5.37 -1.46
C ASP A 126 -14.71 -6.23 -2.55
N LEU A 127 -14.57 -7.53 -2.27
CA LEU A 127 -14.02 -8.52 -3.21
C LEU A 127 -15.10 -9.26 -4.01
N GLY A 128 -16.40 -8.97 -3.78
CA GLY A 128 -17.51 -9.54 -4.54
C GLY A 128 -17.25 -9.62 -6.06
N PRO A 129 -16.84 -8.52 -6.72
CA PRO A 129 -16.53 -8.51 -8.16
C PRO A 129 -15.39 -9.45 -8.60
N ALA A 130 -14.45 -9.76 -7.69
CA ALA A 130 -13.29 -10.62 -7.97
C ALA A 130 -13.49 -12.10 -7.61
N THR A 131 -14.64 -12.49 -7.05
CA THR A 131 -14.91 -13.85 -6.55
C THR A 131 -14.60 -14.94 -7.58
N ALA A 132 -15.01 -14.75 -8.84
CA ALA A 132 -14.78 -15.72 -9.90
C ALA A 132 -13.29 -15.84 -10.27
N LEU A 133 -12.56 -14.71 -10.27
CA LEU A 133 -11.13 -14.68 -10.57
C LEU A 133 -10.32 -15.32 -9.44
N MET A 134 -10.62 -14.99 -8.19
CA MET A 134 -10.01 -15.63 -7.02
C MET A 134 -10.19 -17.14 -7.05
N LYS A 135 -11.42 -17.62 -7.29
CA LYS A 135 -11.71 -19.05 -7.37
C LYS A 135 -10.91 -19.75 -8.48
N LYS A 136 -10.72 -19.08 -9.63
CA LYS A 136 -9.87 -19.59 -10.71
C LYS A 136 -8.44 -19.77 -10.21
N TYR A 137 -7.82 -18.72 -9.67
CA TYR A 137 -6.43 -18.80 -9.21
C TYR A 137 -6.23 -19.81 -8.08
N GLN A 138 -7.14 -19.85 -7.11
CA GLN A 138 -7.14 -20.83 -6.01
C GLN A 138 -7.26 -22.29 -6.47
N SER A 139 -7.79 -22.54 -7.67
CA SER A 139 -7.84 -23.91 -8.23
C SER A 139 -6.50 -24.38 -8.81
N GLU A 140 -5.57 -23.45 -9.06
CA GLU A 140 -4.27 -23.72 -9.65
C GLU A 140 -3.15 -23.65 -8.62
N MET A 141 -3.23 -22.68 -7.68
CA MET A 141 -2.20 -22.41 -6.69
C MET A 141 -2.76 -21.62 -5.50
N GLN A 142 -1.99 -21.59 -4.41
CA GLN A 142 -2.30 -20.79 -3.23
C GLN A 142 -2.04 -19.30 -3.52
N LEU A 143 -2.93 -18.40 -3.05
CA LEU A 143 -2.87 -16.97 -3.38
C LEU A 143 -1.58 -16.30 -2.87
N HIS A 144 -1.04 -16.72 -1.72
CA HIS A 144 0.22 -16.18 -1.20
C HIS A 144 1.44 -16.53 -2.04
N ALA A 145 1.33 -17.53 -2.93
CA ALA A 145 2.42 -18.04 -3.76
C ALA A 145 2.12 -17.94 -5.26
N CYS A 146 1.10 -17.15 -5.65
CA CYS A 146 0.60 -17.17 -7.02
C CYS A 146 1.34 -16.24 -8.01
N ASN A 147 2.39 -15.56 -7.55
CA ASN A 147 3.33 -14.79 -8.39
C ASN A 147 2.64 -13.74 -9.29
N GLY A 148 1.86 -12.83 -8.72
CA GLY A 148 1.25 -11.69 -9.42
C GLY A 148 -0.26 -11.79 -9.61
N CYS A 149 -0.87 -12.95 -9.33
CA CYS A 149 -2.31 -13.13 -9.46
C CYS A 149 -3.09 -12.27 -8.45
N GLU A 150 -2.52 -12.03 -7.28
CA GLU A 150 -3.00 -11.13 -6.25
C GLU A 150 -3.09 -9.68 -6.75
N LEU A 151 -2.14 -9.24 -7.59
CA LEU A 151 -2.14 -7.91 -8.19
C LEU A 151 -3.27 -7.78 -9.22
N ASP A 152 -3.56 -8.82 -9.99
CA ASP A 152 -4.69 -8.81 -10.93
C ASP A 152 -6.03 -8.68 -10.20
N ILE A 153 -6.19 -9.41 -9.09
CA ILE A 153 -7.37 -9.30 -8.23
C ILE A 153 -7.51 -7.87 -7.70
N ALA A 154 -6.43 -7.29 -7.18
CA ALA A 154 -6.45 -5.95 -6.62
C ALA A 154 -6.79 -4.86 -7.65
N ARG A 155 -6.23 -4.98 -8.87
CA ARG A 155 -6.53 -4.09 -9.99
C ARG A 155 -7.98 -4.18 -10.42
N LEU A 156 -8.55 -5.40 -10.46
CA LEU A 156 -9.95 -5.63 -10.81
C LEU A 156 -10.91 -4.91 -9.86
N VAL A 157 -10.57 -4.83 -8.56
CA VAL A 157 -11.39 -4.14 -7.54
C VAL A 157 -10.92 -2.71 -7.27
N HIS A 158 -10.00 -2.17 -8.07
CA HIS A 158 -9.45 -0.82 -7.94
C HIS A 158 -8.85 -0.53 -6.54
N ALA A 159 -8.15 -1.51 -5.96
CA ALA A 159 -7.43 -1.33 -4.70
C ALA A 159 -6.03 -0.74 -4.93
N ASP A 160 -5.62 0.20 -4.07
CA ASP A 160 -4.25 0.73 -4.03
C ASP A 160 -3.26 -0.33 -3.52
N ARG A 161 -3.73 -1.18 -2.62
CA ARG A 161 -2.97 -2.22 -1.93
C ARG A 161 -3.64 -3.58 -2.05
N VAL A 162 -2.82 -4.62 -2.03
CA VAL A 162 -3.29 -5.98 -1.82
C VAL A 162 -2.63 -6.56 -0.59
N MET A 163 -3.41 -7.30 0.20
CA MET A 163 -2.88 -8.10 1.30
C MET A 163 -3.11 -9.57 1.01
N ILE A 164 -2.02 -10.32 0.97
CA ILE A 164 -2.01 -11.77 1.03
C ILE A 164 -1.72 -12.22 2.46
N GLY A 165 -2.32 -13.34 2.85
CA GLY A 165 -2.13 -13.92 4.16
C GLY A 165 -2.09 -15.44 4.07
N TRP A 166 -1.29 -16.07 4.93
CA TRP A 166 -1.26 -17.52 5.02
C TRP A 166 -0.95 -17.96 6.44
N VAL A 167 -1.49 -19.10 6.82
CA VAL A 167 -1.19 -19.76 8.08
C VAL A 167 -0.36 -20.99 7.80
N GLN A 168 0.81 -21.07 8.42
CA GLN A 168 1.65 -22.27 8.36
C GLN A 168 1.42 -23.13 9.60
N LYS A 169 0.92 -24.34 9.38
CA LYS A 169 0.67 -25.33 10.44
C LYS A 169 1.82 -26.33 10.47
N VAL A 170 2.66 -26.20 11.50
CA VAL A 170 3.75 -27.16 11.75
C VAL A 170 3.26 -28.28 12.67
N SER A 171 2.42 -27.96 13.65
CA SER A 171 1.78 -28.93 14.55
C SER A 171 0.52 -28.32 15.21
N ASN A 172 -0.16 -29.09 16.05
CA ASN A 172 -1.23 -28.56 16.92
C ASN A 172 -0.73 -27.62 18.02
N LEU A 173 0.58 -27.56 18.27
CA LEU A 173 1.17 -26.67 19.27
C LEU A 173 1.77 -25.42 18.64
N ILE A 174 2.35 -25.51 17.43
CA ILE A 174 3.13 -24.43 16.81
C ILE A 174 2.57 -24.14 15.42
N LEU A 175 2.10 -22.90 15.25
CA LEU A 175 1.61 -22.35 13.99
C LEU A 175 2.16 -20.94 13.82
N ASN A 176 2.15 -20.43 12.59
CA ASN A 176 2.50 -19.05 12.32
C ASN A 176 1.45 -18.41 11.39
N ILE A 177 0.99 -17.21 11.73
CA ILE A 177 0.15 -16.39 10.84
C ILE A 177 1.06 -15.34 10.18
N ASN A 178 1.04 -15.29 8.86
CA ASN A 178 1.80 -14.34 8.06
C ASN A 178 0.87 -13.43 7.27
N ILE A 179 1.28 -12.17 7.11
CA ILE A 179 0.64 -11.20 6.23
C ILE A 179 1.69 -10.45 5.43
N GLN A 180 1.37 -10.16 4.18
CA GLN A 180 2.18 -9.32 3.31
C GLN A 180 1.27 -8.33 2.58
N ILE A 181 1.65 -7.05 2.60
CA ILE A 181 0.95 -5.97 1.89
C ILE A 181 1.85 -5.48 0.77
N GLU A 182 1.27 -5.39 -0.41
CA GLU A 182 1.95 -4.94 -1.62
C GLU A 182 1.24 -3.75 -2.25
N ASP A 183 2.00 -2.94 -2.96
CA ASP A 183 1.49 -1.91 -3.86
C ASP A 183 0.89 -2.56 -5.11
N ALA A 184 -0.41 -2.40 -5.35
CA ALA A 184 -1.11 -3.11 -6.44
C ALA A 184 -0.66 -2.68 -7.86
N ALA A 185 -0.09 -1.49 -7.99
CA ALA A 185 0.39 -0.98 -9.26
C ALA A 185 1.75 -1.58 -9.63
N THR A 186 2.66 -1.65 -8.66
CA THR A 186 4.06 -2.02 -8.88
C THR A 186 4.43 -3.44 -8.44
N GLY A 187 3.64 -4.07 -7.58
CA GLY A 187 3.99 -5.34 -6.91
C GLY A 187 5.05 -5.17 -5.82
N THR A 188 5.35 -3.94 -5.41
CA THR A 188 6.36 -3.70 -4.37
C THR A 188 5.83 -4.13 -3.00
N VAL A 189 6.58 -4.97 -2.30
CA VAL A 189 6.28 -5.33 -0.91
C VAL A 189 6.49 -4.13 0.01
N LEU A 190 5.41 -3.66 0.65
CA LEU A 190 5.42 -2.51 1.55
C LEU A 190 5.47 -2.92 3.03
N LEU A 191 4.90 -4.07 3.34
CA LEU A 191 4.87 -4.63 4.68
C LEU A 191 4.91 -6.15 4.62
N ASN A 192 5.70 -6.74 5.50
CA ASN A 192 5.63 -8.16 5.82
C ASN A 192 5.65 -8.30 7.34
N LYS A 193 4.74 -9.10 7.90
CA LYS A 193 4.67 -9.40 9.33
C LYS A 193 4.26 -10.84 9.55
N SER A 194 4.73 -11.40 10.65
CA SER A 194 4.32 -12.72 11.11
C SER A 194 4.18 -12.76 12.62
N VAL A 195 3.41 -13.73 13.12
CA VAL A 195 3.25 -14.01 14.54
C VAL A 195 3.19 -15.52 14.76
N ASP A 196 4.00 -15.99 15.71
CA ASP A 196 3.97 -17.38 16.16
C ASP A 196 2.86 -17.60 17.18
N LEU A 197 2.12 -18.69 17.01
CA LEU A 197 1.09 -19.14 17.92
C LEU A 197 1.58 -20.36 18.68
N ARG A 198 1.37 -20.33 20.00
CA ARG A 198 1.49 -21.51 20.87
C ARG A 198 0.10 -22.01 21.25
N GLY A 199 -0.35 -23.03 20.54
CA GLY A 199 -1.67 -23.63 20.64
C GLY A 199 -2.55 -23.36 19.42
N ASN A 200 -3.41 -24.32 19.11
CA ASN A 200 -4.26 -24.33 17.93
C ASN A 200 -5.75 -24.23 18.28
N THR A 201 -6.15 -23.12 18.90
CA THR A 201 -7.54 -22.85 19.31
C THR A 201 -8.03 -21.57 18.65
N ASP A 202 -9.35 -21.39 18.58
CA ASP A 202 -9.93 -20.18 17.99
C ASP A 202 -9.42 -18.91 18.70
N GLU A 203 -9.26 -18.99 20.02
CA GLU A 203 -8.73 -17.90 20.85
C GLU A 203 -7.26 -17.59 20.53
N THR A 204 -6.39 -18.58 20.29
CA THR A 204 -4.98 -18.30 19.95
C THR A 204 -4.86 -17.67 18.57
N TRP A 205 -5.68 -18.10 17.61
CA TRP A 205 -5.75 -17.52 16.27
C TRP A 205 -6.22 -16.06 16.31
N ARG A 206 -7.33 -15.77 17.02
CA ARG A 206 -7.85 -14.41 17.16
C ARG A 206 -6.84 -13.47 17.82
N ARG A 207 -6.18 -13.91 18.90
CA ARG A 207 -5.12 -13.13 19.57
C ARG A 207 -3.92 -12.88 18.66
N GLY A 208 -3.57 -13.84 17.80
CA GLY A 208 -2.53 -13.68 16.79
C GLY A 208 -2.81 -12.51 15.86
N VAL A 209 -4.01 -12.46 15.28
CA VAL A 209 -4.43 -11.35 14.41
C VAL A 209 -4.38 -10.01 15.16
N SER A 210 -4.98 -9.92 16.34
CA SER A 210 -4.98 -8.68 17.11
C SER A 210 -3.56 -8.21 17.46
N PHE A 211 -2.63 -9.14 17.70
CA PHE A 211 -1.23 -8.80 17.93
C PHE A 211 -0.56 -8.22 16.67
N LEU A 212 -0.80 -8.81 15.49
CA LEU A 212 -0.31 -8.28 14.22
C LEU A 212 -0.81 -6.85 13.99
N VAL A 213 -2.12 -6.63 14.11
CA VAL A 213 -2.71 -5.30 13.88
C VAL A 213 -2.22 -4.30 14.91
N LYS A 214 -2.22 -4.65 16.20
CA LYS A 214 -1.66 -3.81 17.26
C LYS A 214 -0.23 -3.38 16.94
N SER A 215 0.60 -4.31 16.46
CA SER A 215 1.97 -3.99 16.03
C SER A 215 2.03 -3.00 14.86
N ILE A 216 1.10 -3.08 13.90
CA ILE A 216 1.00 -2.12 12.78
C ILE A 216 0.64 -0.74 13.31
N VAL A 217 -0.35 -0.66 14.21
CA VAL A 217 -0.81 0.60 14.82
C VAL A 217 0.31 1.25 15.62
N GLU A 218 0.92 0.53 16.56
CA GLU A 218 1.94 1.05 17.46
C GLU A 218 3.19 1.54 16.73
N LYS A 219 3.51 0.93 15.58
CA LYS A 219 4.67 1.31 14.75
C LYS A 219 4.34 2.30 13.65
N ASN A 220 3.09 2.78 13.57
CA ASN A 220 2.59 3.66 12.51
C ASN A 220 2.92 3.11 11.10
N GLN A 221 2.58 1.84 10.87
CA GLN A 221 2.86 1.12 9.63
C GLN A 221 1.62 0.94 8.73
N GLY A 222 0.49 1.55 9.10
CA GLY A 222 -0.69 1.62 8.26
C GLY A 222 -0.57 2.67 7.15
N ASN A 223 -1.51 2.64 6.21
CA ASN A 223 -1.67 3.62 5.14
C ASN A 223 -0.38 3.96 4.35
N ARG A 224 0.50 2.97 4.14
CA ARG A 224 1.73 3.11 3.34
C ARG A 224 1.46 2.89 1.87
#